data_AF-A0A936PSK2-F1
#
_entry.id   AF-A0A936PSK2-F1
#
_cell.length_a   1.000
_cell.length_b   1.000
_cell.length_c   1.000
_cell.angle_alpha   90.00
_cell.angle_beta   90.00
_cell.angle_gamma   90.00
#
_symmetry.space_group_name_H-M   'P 1'
#
loop_
_entity.id
_entity.type
_entity.pdbx_description
1 polymer ?
#
loop_
_entity_poly.entity_id
_entity_poly.type
_entity_poly.pdbx_seq_one_letter_code
_entity_poly.pdbx_strand_id
1 'polypeptide(L)'
;MAARWFEKGKPVHEAERRGLEALIRALPEDYTVFTNIDLPGNRPGQSYEHDAVVVAPHAVFTVELKSWGGRIVGNRDRWTLQDGFVVPSPIPLALHKARVLKGQLKAKRVDLGPVWLQPVVFLTPSDAHAHISEDFADYVVTPSELKQTFTD
;
A
#
# COMPACT_ATOMS: atom_id res chain seq x y z
N MET A 1 6.90 20.61 0.08
CA MET A 1 6.85 20.12 1.47
C MET A 1 6.30 18.70 1.46
N ALA A 2 6.66 17.86 2.43
CA ALA A 2 6.29 16.44 2.46
C ALA A 2 5.05 16.18 3.33
N ALA A 3 4.39 15.03 3.14
CA ALA A 3 3.21 14.62 3.90
C ALA A 3 3.47 14.55 5.42
N ARG A 4 2.39 14.70 6.21
CA ARG A 4 2.43 14.54 7.67
C ARG A 4 2.59 13.06 8.02
N TRP A 5 3.65 12.70 8.73
CA TRP A 5 3.96 11.30 9.05
C TRP A 5 3.70 10.99 10.54
N PHE A 6 2.86 9.99 10.79
CA PHE A 6 2.60 9.42 12.11
C PHE A 6 3.02 7.95 12.15
N GLU A 7 3.98 7.65 13.01
CA GLU A 7 4.52 6.31 13.18
C GLU A 7 3.99 5.69 14.48
N LYS A 8 3.37 4.49 14.40
CA LYS A 8 2.87 3.78 15.59
C LYS A 8 3.85 2.69 16.09
N GLY A 9 4.64 2.12 15.19
CA GLY A 9 5.69 1.14 15.47
C GLY A 9 6.93 1.40 14.61
N LYS A 10 8.10 0.93 15.07
CA LYS A 10 9.36 1.12 14.33
C LYS A 10 9.42 0.24 13.09
N PRO A 11 9.90 0.74 11.93
CA PRO A 11 10.22 -0.10 10.78
C PRO A 11 11.08 -1.28 11.22
N VAL A 12 10.69 -2.47 10.79
CA VAL A 12 11.32 -3.72 11.20
C VAL A 12 12.67 -3.89 10.49
N HIS A 13 12.79 -3.35 9.26
CA HIS A 13 13.99 -3.48 8.43
C HIS A 13 14.38 -2.17 7.71
N GLU A 14 15.66 -2.03 7.36
CA GLU A 14 16.18 -0.81 6.71
C GLU A 14 15.55 -0.55 5.33
N ALA A 15 15.26 -1.61 4.57
CA ALA A 15 14.64 -1.49 3.25
C ALA A 15 13.20 -0.95 3.34
N GLU A 16 12.45 -1.37 4.35
CA GLU A 16 11.11 -0.87 4.66
C GLU A 16 11.16 0.61 5.04
N ARG A 17 12.08 1.00 5.94
CA ARG A 17 12.29 2.42 6.31
C ARG A 17 12.55 3.28 5.07
N ARG A 18 13.45 2.85 4.18
CA ARG A 18 13.74 3.59 2.93
C ARG A 18 12.52 3.71 2.03
N GLY A 19 11.72 2.65 1.92
CA GLY A 19 10.45 2.66 1.21
C GLY A 19 9.46 3.67 1.78
N LEU A 20 9.23 3.66 3.09
CA LEU A 20 8.34 4.62 3.76
C LEU A 20 8.81 6.07 3.57
N GLU A 21 10.11 6.34 3.70
CA GLU A 21 10.67 7.67 3.43
C GLU A 21 10.48 8.11 1.98
N ALA A 22 10.61 7.19 1.02
CA ALA A 22 10.33 7.49 -0.39
C ALA A 22 8.85 7.85 -0.61
N LEU A 23 7.94 7.09 0.00
CA LEU A 23 6.49 7.37 -0.01
C LEU A 23 6.20 8.77 0.55
N ILE A 24 6.68 9.07 1.75
CA ILE A 24 6.38 10.35 2.43
C ILE A 24 6.95 11.54 1.65
N ARG A 25 8.16 11.41 1.09
CA ARG A 25 8.78 12.46 0.28
C ARG A 25 8.05 12.72 -1.04
N ALA A 26 7.41 11.70 -1.62
CA ALA A 26 6.68 11.83 -2.87
C ALA A 26 5.31 12.51 -2.70
N LEU A 27 4.74 12.46 -1.49
CA LEU A 27 3.37 12.91 -1.23
C LEU A 27 3.28 14.39 -0.79
N PRO A 28 2.22 15.11 -1.18
CA PRO A 28 1.98 16.50 -0.77
C PRO A 28 1.75 16.69 0.73
N GLU A 29 1.87 17.93 1.23
CA GLU A 29 1.80 18.26 2.67
C GLU A 29 0.39 18.17 3.30
N ASP A 30 -0.65 18.21 2.49
CA ASP A 30 -2.05 18.02 2.88
C ASP A 30 -2.43 16.53 3.02
N TYR A 31 -1.47 15.63 2.78
CA TYR A 31 -1.63 14.20 2.98
C TYR A 31 -1.16 13.82 4.38
N THR A 32 -1.80 12.81 4.95
CA THR A 32 -1.39 12.21 6.23
C THR A 32 -1.05 10.73 6.01
N VAL A 33 0.09 10.30 6.50
CA VAL A 33 0.57 8.92 6.39
C VAL A 33 0.72 8.32 7.77
N PHE A 34 -0.01 7.24 8.02
CA PHE A 34 0.15 6.39 9.20
C PHE A 34 0.96 5.16 8.83
N THR A 35 2.03 4.84 9.55
CA THR A 35 2.88 3.68 9.23
C THR A 35 2.94 2.67 10.36
N ASN A 36 3.13 1.40 9.98
CA ASN A 36 3.25 0.26 10.90
C ASN A 36 2.07 0.20 11.87
N ILE A 37 0.85 0.28 11.32
CA ILE A 37 -0.37 0.28 12.12
C ILE A 37 -1.07 -1.06 12.05
N ASP A 38 -1.43 -1.58 13.22
CA ASP A 38 -2.34 -2.72 13.32
C ASP A 38 -3.78 -2.23 13.53
N LEU A 39 -4.68 -2.65 12.63
CA LEU A 39 -6.09 -2.27 12.62
C LEU A 39 -7.00 -3.48 12.85
N PRO A 40 -8.06 -3.36 13.68
CA PRO A 40 -8.99 -4.44 13.92
C PRO A 40 -9.69 -4.92 12.64
N GLY A 41 -9.83 -6.24 12.54
CA GLY A 41 -10.59 -6.90 11.50
C GLY A 41 -12.10 -6.99 11.81
N ASN A 42 -12.79 -7.84 11.06
CA ASN A 42 -14.25 -8.03 11.22
C ASN A 42 -14.63 -9.04 12.31
N ARG A 43 -13.65 -9.74 12.89
CA ARG A 43 -13.85 -10.76 13.92
C ARG A 43 -13.15 -10.35 15.21
N PRO A 44 -13.71 -10.69 16.38
CA PRO A 44 -13.03 -10.47 17.65
C PRO A 44 -11.62 -11.08 17.63
N GLY A 45 -10.61 -10.31 18.07
CA GLY A 45 -9.22 -10.72 18.10
C GLY A 45 -8.50 -10.79 16.74
N GLN A 46 -9.19 -10.57 15.62
CA GLN A 46 -8.55 -10.44 14.32
C GLN A 46 -8.03 -9.01 14.14
N SER A 47 -6.80 -8.90 13.65
CA SER A 47 -6.21 -7.63 13.26
C SER A 47 -5.43 -7.79 11.96
N TYR A 48 -5.20 -6.68 11.27
CA TYR A 48 -4.41 -6.62 10.05
C TYR A 48 -3.38 -5.52 10.20
N GLU A 49 -2.13 -5.91 10.03
CA GLU A 49 -1.02 -4.97 9.91
C GLU A 49 -1.08 -4.27 8.55
N HIS A 50 -0.84 -2.97 8.56
CA HIS A 50 -0.68 -2.13 7.39
C HIS A 50 0.65 -1.39 7.48
N ASP A 51 1.50 -1.59 6.47
CA ASP A 51 2.80 -0.92 6.37
C ASP A 51 2.60 0.60 6.28
N ALA A 52 1.65 1.04 5.44
CA ALA A 52 1.14 2.40 5.51
C ALA A 52 -0.36 2.53 5.19
N VAL A 53 -0.99 3.56 5.77
CA VAL A 53 -2.29 4.09 5.36
C VAL A 53 -2.13 5.56 5.07
N VAL A 54 -2.44 5.96 3.83
CA VAL A 54 -2.38 7.34 3.37
C VAL A 54 -3.78 7.91 3.32
N VAL A 55 -3.98 9.06 3.96
CA VAL A 55 -5.21 9.84 3.88
C VAL A 55 -4.92 11.05 3.00
N ALA A 56 -5.51 11.05 1.81
CA ALA A 56 -5.49 12.13 0.84
C ALA A 56 -6.79 12.95 0.92
N PRO A 57 -6.84 14.15 0.32
CA PRO A 57 -8.08 14.94 0.27
C PRO A 57 -9.25 14.23 -0.42
N HIS A 58 -8.97 13.34 -1.38
CA HIS A 58 -9.97 12.70 -2.23
C HIS A 58 -10.16 11.19 -1.95
N ALA A 59 -9.22 10.53 -1.26
CA ALA A 59 -9.24 9.09 -1.04
C ALA A 59 -8.41 8.65 0.18
N VAL A 60 -8.59 7.40 0.57
CA VAL A 60 -7.70 6.69 1.49
C VAL A 60 -6.99 5.58 0.74
N PHE A 61 -5.69 5.39 0.97
CA PHE A 61 -4.92 4.31 0.38
C PHE A 61 -4.38 3.40 1.47
N THR A 62 -4.45 2.08 1.27
CA THR A 62 -3.69 1.12 2.07
C THR A 62 -2.49 0.66 1.26
N VAL A 63 -1.28 0.88 1.75
CA VAL A 63 -0.04 0.60 1.04
C VAL A 63 0.65 -0.60 1.69
N GLU A 64 0.90 -1.63 0.90
CA GLU A 64 1.71 -2.79 1.25
C GLU A 64 3.08 -2.64 0.57
N LEU A 65 4.16 -2.61 1.34
CA LEU A 65 5.51 -2.46 0.84
C LEU A 65 6.09 -3.84 0.49
N LYS A 66 6.79 -3.91 -0.65
CA LYS A 66 7.60 -5.06 -1.05
C LYS A 66 8.95 -4.58 -1.55
N SER A 67 10.01 -5.12 -0.94
CA SER A 67 11.40 -4.80 -1.30
C SER A 67 11.91 -5.72 -2.42
N TRP A 68 11.12 -5.90 -3.47
CA TRP A 68 11.48 -6.70 -4.65
C TRP A 68 11.94 -5.78 -5.78
N GLY A 69 13.16 -5.99 -6.28
CA GLY A 69 13.78 -5.20 -7.35
C GLY A 69 13.84 -5.98 -8.66
N GLY A 70 14.29 -5.28 -9.71
CA GLY A 70 14.43 -5.83 -11.05
C GLY A 70 13.11 -6.21 -11.71
N ARG A 71 13.19 -7.12 -12.69
CA ARG A 71 12.02 -7.58 -13.45
C ARG A 71 11.12 -8.47 -12.60
N ILE A 72 9.85 -8.08 -12.47
CA ILE A 72 8.81 -8.84 -11.77
C ILE A 72 7.68 -9.09 -12.77
N VAL A 73 7.31 -10.34 -13.00
CA VAL A 73 6.20 -10.70 -13.89
C VAL A 73 5.14 -11.39 -13.07
N GLY A 74 3.88 -10.99 -13.17
CA GLY A 74 2.87 -11.54 -12.30
C GLY A 74 1.44 -11.35 -12.75
N ASN A 75 0.55 -12.01 -12.03
CA ASN A 75 -0.89 -11.85 -12.17
C ASN A 75 -1.52 -11.72 -10.77
N ARG A 76 -2.84 -11.91 -10.70
CA ARG A 76 -3.58 -11.88 -9.44
C ARG A 76 -3.07 -12.86 -8.38
N ASP A 77 -2.54 -14.01 -8.78
CA ASP A 77 -2.34 -15.14 -7.86
C ASP A 77 -0.85 -15.40 -7.55
N ARG A 78 0.04 -15.25 -8.55
CA ARG A 78 1.46 -15.57 -8.44
C ARG A 78 2.33 -14.58 -9.21
N TRP A 79 3.48 -14.24 -8.64
CA TRP A 79 4.50 -13.39 -9.25
C TRP A 79 5.82 -14.17 -9.35
N THR A 80 6.54 -13.99 -10.45
CA THR A 80 7.91 -14.47 -10.67
C THR A 80 8.86 -13.28 -10.51
N LEU A 81 9.80 -13.40 -9.58
CA LEU A 81 10.83 -12.40 -9.30
C LEU A 81 12.02 -12.55 -10.25
N GLN A 82 12.95 -11.59 -10.23
CA GLN A 82 14.10 -11.55 -11.16
C GLN A 82 14.99 -12.80 -11.10
N ASP A 83 15.12 -13.39 -9.92
CA ASP A 83 15.90 -14.61 -9.67
C ASP A 83 15.15 -15.91 -10.04
N GLY A 84 13.93 -15.79 -10.57
CA GLY A 84 13.07 -16.91 -10.97
C GLY A 84 12.21 -17.47 -9.85
N PHE A 85 12.31 -16.97 -8.61
CA PHE A 85 11.44 -17.43 -7.52
C PHE A 85 9.99 -17.03 -7.76
N VAL A 86 9.08 -17.98 -7.52
CA VAL A 86 7.64 -17.76 -7.62
C VAL A 86 7.04 -17.55 -6.24
N VAL A 87 6.43 -16.40 -6.04
CA VAL A 87 5.80 -16.00 -4.78
C VAL A 87 4.29 -15.81 -4.95
N PRO A 88 3.48 -15.96 -3.88
CA PRO A 88 2.09 -15.51 -3.90
C PRO A 88 2.02 -14.01 -4.21
N SER A 89 1.05 -13.63 -5.05
CA SER A 89 0.77 -12.22 -5.28
C SER A 89 0.31 -11.54 -3.99
N PRO A 90 0.80 -10.32 -3.69
CA PRO A 90 0.34 -9.52 -2.55
C PRO A 90 -1.05 -8.88 -2.78
N ILE A 91 -1.50 -8.80 -4.04
CA ILE A 91 -2.73 -8.08 -4.42
C ILE A 91 -3.98 -8.63 -3.71
N PRO A 92 -4.25 -9.96 -3.65
CA PRO A 92 -5.46 -10.46 -3.00
C PRO A 92 -5.54 -10.08 -1.52
N LEU A 93 -4.40 -10.10 -0.81
CA LEU A 93 -4.34 -9.72 0.60
C LEU A 93 -4.54 -8.21 0.77
N ALA A 94 -3.88 -7.38 -0.06
CA ALA A 94 -4.06 -5.93 -0.03
C ALA A 94 -5.52 -5.54 -0.28
N LEU A 95 -6.16 -6.12 -1.29
CA LEU A 95 -7.59 -5.96 -1.57
C LEU A 95 -8.47 -6.37 -0.40
N HIS A 96 -8.14 -7.48 0.27
CA HIS A 96 -8.88 -7.94 1.44
C HIS A 96 -8.76 -6.96 2.61
N LYS A 97 -7.54 -6.55 2.96
CA LYS A 97 -7.27 -5.54 4.00
C LYS A 97 -8.03 -4.24 3.72
N ALA A 98 -8.00 -3.77 2.46
CA ALA A 98 -8.74 -2.60 2.00
C ALA A 98 -10.26 -2.71 2.21
N ARG A 99 -10.88 -3.84 1.80
CA ARG A 99 -12.33 -4.07 2.01
C ARG A 99 -12.72 -4.10 3.48
N VAL A 100 -11.89 -4.73 4.32
CA VAL A 100 -12.11 -4.77 5.77
C VAL A 100 -12.06 -3.35 6.34
N LEU A 101 -11.01 -2.58 6.04
CA LEU A 101 -10.88 -1.20 6.50
C LEU A 101 -12.05 -0.33 6.03
N LYS A 102 -12.47 -0.46 4.76
CA LYS A 102 -13.63 0.26 4.22
C LYS A 102 -14.91 -0.04 5.00
N GLY A 103 -15.14 -1.32 5.30
CA GLY A 103 -16.27 -1.76 6.12
C GLY A 103 -16.24 -1.15 7.53
N GLN A 104 -15.07 -1.14 8.17
CA GLN A 104 -14.88 -0.56 9.50
C GLN A 104 -15.11 0.96 9.52
N LEU A 105 -14.61 1.69 8.51
CA LEU A 105 -14.84 3.13 8.38
C LEU A 105 -16.35 3.44 8.26
N LYS A 106 -17.05 2.72 7.37
CA LYS A 106 -18.50 2.87 7.18
C LYS A 106 -19.30 2.51 8.43
N ALA A 107 -18.90 1.47 9.15
CA ALA A 107 -19.56 1.04 10.39
C ALA A 107 -19.38 2.05 11.53
N LYS A 108 -18.19 2.65 11.65
CA LYS A 108 -17.92 3.71 12.62
C LYS A 108 -18.66 5.01 12.27
N ARG A 109 -18.70 5.36 10.99
CA ARG A 109 -19.33 6.58 10.47
C ARG A 109 -19.90 6.37 9.08
N VAL A 110 -21.23 6.49 8.96
CA VAL A 110 -21.95 6.24 7.71
C VAL A 110 -21.52 7.18 6.57
N ASP A 111 -21.17 8.43 6.89
CA ASP A 111 -20.73 9.44 5.93
C ASP A 111 -19.33 9.18 5.35
N LEU A 112 -18.55 8.25 5.92
CA LEU A 112 -17.32 7.73 5.30
C LEU A 112 -17.60 6.63 4.26
N GLY A 113 -18.87 6.26 4.07
CA GLY A 113 -19.31 5.28 3.07
C GLY A 113 -18.91 5.62 1.63
N PRO A 114 -18.96 6.88 1.18
CA PRO A 114 -18.52 7.28 -0.17
C PRO A 114 -17.00 7.41 -0.36
N VAL A 115 -16.20 7.55 0.70
CA VAL A 115 -14.73 7.78 0.59
C VAL A 115 -14.06 6.67 -0.23
N TRP A 116 -13.34 6.99 -1.30
CA TRP A 116 -12.64 5.96 -2.05
C TRP A 116 -11.53 5.32 -1.20
N LEU A 117 -11.43 3.99 -1.25
CA LEU A 117 -10.36 3.26 -0.57
C LEU A 117 -9.63 2.37 -1.56
N GLN A 118 -8.38 2.73 -1.86
CA GLN A 118 -7.54 2.06 -2.85
C GLN A 118 -6.44 1.23 -2.18
N PRO A 119 -6.34 -0.08 -2.43
CA PRO A 119 -5.14 -0.83 -2.09
C PRO A 119 -4.02 -0.55 -3.09
N VAL A 120 -2.79 -0.44 -2.57
CA VAL A 120 -1.58 -0.22 -3.36
C VAL A 120 -0.50 -1.18 -2.86
N VAL A 121 0.18 -1.85 -3.77
CA VAL A 121 1.40 -2.61 -3.54
C VAL A 121 2.55 -1.77 -4.04
N PHE A 122 3.37 -1.28 -3.14
CA PHE A 122 4.52 -0.45 -3.47
C PHE A 122 5.79 -1.29 -3.54
N LEU A 123 6.34 -1.42 -4.75
CA LEU A 123 7.66 -1.97 -5.00
C LEU A 123 8.71 -0.90 -4.68
N THR A 124 9.39 -1.05 -3.54
CA THR A 124 10.25 0.01 -3.00
C THR A 124 11.58 0.23 -3.74
N PRO A 125 12.22 -0.77 -4.36
CA PRO A 125 13.47 -0.56 -5.09
C PRO A 125 13.27 0.28 -6.36
N SER A 126 14.22 1.17 -6.66
CA SER A 126 14.15 2.05 -7.84
C SER A 126 14.35 1.32 -9.16
N ASP A 127 14.90 0.10 -9.14
CA ASP A 127 15.12 -0.76 -10.30
C ASP A 127 13.98 -1.78 -10.48
N ALA A 128 12.88 -1.65 -9.72
CA ALA A 128 11.72 -2.50 -9.86
C ALA A 128 10.98 -2.20 -11.18
N HIS A 129 10.74 -3.25 -11.97
CA HIS A 129 10.01 -3.20 -13.23
C HIS A 129 8.89 -4.23 -13.22
N ALA A 130 7.68 -3.78 -12.91
CA ALA A 130 6.51 -4.63 -12.78
C ALA A 130 5.84 -4.88 -14.15
N HIS A 131 5.63 -6.15 -14.49
CA HIS A 131 4.85 -6.60 -15.63
C HIS A 131 3.69 -7.45 -15.09
N ILE A 132 2.68 -6.76 -14.57
CA ILE A 132 1.49 -7.37 -13.99
C ILE A 132 0.38 -7.39 -15.03
N SER A 133 -0.45 -8.44 -15.03
CA SER A 133 -1.64 -8.52 -15.88
C SER A 133 -2.48 -7.24 -15.77
N GLU A 134 -2.97 -6.75 -16.92
CA GLU A 134 -3.62 -5.44 -17.08
C GLU A 134 -4.70 -5.16 -16.03
N ASP A 135 -5.57 -6.14 -15.76
CA ASP A 135 -6.65 -6.05 -14.76
C ASP A 135 -6.18 -5.72 -13.32
N PHE A 136 -4.88 -5.84 -13.05
CA PHE A 136 -4.30 -5.63 -11.73
C PHE A 136 -3.11 -4.67 -11.71
N ALA A 137 -2.76 -4.06 -12.84
CA ALA A 137 -1.61 -3.17 -12.94
C ALA A 137 -1.77 -1.95 -12.01
N ASP A 138 -2.97 -1.38 -11.93
CA ASP A 138 -3.28 -0.19 -11.11
C ASP A 138 -3.11 -0.40 -9.59
N TYR A 139 -2.97 -1.65 -9.13
CA TYR A 139 -2.68 -1.96 -7.73
C TYR A 139 -1.19 -1.94 -7.42
N VAL A 140 -0.30 -1.77 -8.41
CA VAL A 140 1.14 -1.87 -8.22
C VAL A 140 1.80 -0.57 -8.64
N VAL A 141 2.66 -0.05 -7.77
CA VAL A 141 3.36 1.22 -8.00
C VAL A 141 4.85 1.04 -7.75
N THR A 142 5.65 1.73 -8.54
CA THR A 142 7.10 1.85 -8.38
C THR A 142 7.48 3.26 -7.90
N PRO A 143 8.73 3.52 -7.46
CA PRO A 143 9.10 4.83 -6.92
C PRO A 143 8.89 5.99 -7.90
N SER A 144 9.01 5.74 -9.22
CA SER A 144 8.77 6.74 -10.27
C SER A 144 7.29 7.12 -10.44
N GLU A 145 6.37 6.24 -10.04
CA GLU A 145 4.93 6.38 -10.26
C GLU A 145 4.20 6.92 -9.02
N LEU A 146 4.83 6.85 -7.83
CA LEU A 146 4.24 7.21 -6.54
C LEU A 146 3.47 8.53 -6.56
N LYS A 147 4.06 9.60 -7.10
CA LYS A 147 3.39 10.89 -7.05
C LYS A 147 2.11 10.87 -7.88
N GLN A 148 2.19 10.35 -9.10
CA GLN A 148 1.06 10.28 -10.02
C GLN A 148 -0.08 9.43 -9.42
N THR A 149 0.22 8.20 -8.99
CA THR A 149 -0.78 7.25 -8.48
C THR A 149 -1.58 7.77 -7.28
N PHE A 150 -0.98 8.60 -6.43
CA PHE A 150 -1.63 9.10 -5.23
C PHE A 150 -2.29 10.47 -5.41
N THR A 151 -2.05 11.16 -6.53
CA THR A 151 -2.63 12.50 -6.79
C THR A 151 -3.69 12.52 -7.88
N ASP A 152 -3.76 11.47 -8.71
CA ASP A 152 -4.80 11.27 -9.72
C ASP A 152 -6.12 10.80 -9.09
#